data_AF-A0A7X8L952-F1
#
_entry.id   AF-A0A7X8L952-F1
#
_cell.length_a   1.000
_cell.length_b   1.000
_cell.length_c   1.000
_cell.angle_alpha   90.00
_cell.angle_beta   90.00
_cell.angle_gamma   90.00
#
_symmetry.space_group_name_H-M   'P 1'
#
loop_
_entity.id
_entity.type
_entity.pdbx_description
1 polymer ?
#
loop_
_entity_poly.entity_id
_entity_poly.type
_entity_poly.pdbx_seq_one_letter_code
_entity_poly.pdbx_strand_id
1 'polypeptide(L)'
;MKKKIMYSMFIVSLLTVILICKKWISYKHMEFFVKNQKYDVYYRATQIHIHNQKGIFRLLPEENKVFIDVAIGDINADGDANLLVLQGEKRPYGEELVVYDLQWNSDGLQVEERYRNHIAAVKPWKIEICDIDGDNELEIFIAVNKATRYYTKIENRPFFFNFKNDILVKKWTGSKVRAPFIDAYFIDLNKNGRDEFVVIEEAQEGGFVVALYYWFGFGFVLQAESPSYDKIHLLRSRQIGEDIFLEVRIENNNRTRRIFLEPSSEKTKNGVYLLRERRK
;
A
#
# COMPACT_ATOMS: atom_id res chain seq x y z
N MET A 1 -34.96 -40.29 -14.08
CA MET A 1 -35.17 -38.86 -13.77
C MET A 1 -34.41 -38.37 -12.52
N LYS A 2 -34.42 -39.10 -11.40
CA LYS A 2 -33.79 -38.66 -10.13
C LYS A 2 -32.27 -38.41 -10.18
N LYS A 3 -31.49 -39.19 -10.94
CA LYS A 3 -30.03 -38.99 -11.06
C LYS A 3 -29.63 -37.67 -11.73
N LYS A 4 -30.35 -37.20 -12.76
CA LYS A 4 -30.03 -35.93 -13.44
C LYS A 4 -30.28 -34.70 -12.55
N ILE A 5 -31.31 -34.76 -11.70
CA ILE A 5 -31.66 -33.69 -10.75
C ILE A 5 -30.64 -33.62 -9.60
N MET A 6 -30.14 -34.78 -9.14
CA MET A 6 -29.11 -34.84 -8.10
C MET A 6 -27.75 -34.27 -8.59
N TYR A 7 -27.38 -34.55 -9.84
CA TYR A 7 -26.18 -33.96 -10.45
C TYR A 7 -26.32 -32.44 -10.69
N SER A 8 -27.50 -31.94 -11.06
CA SER A 8 -27.69 -30.50 -11.26
C SER A 8 -27.65 -29.72 -9.95
N MET A 9 -28.21 -30.25 -8.85
CA MET A 9 -28.12 -29.60 -7.52
C MET A 9 -26.68 -29.56 -6.99
N PHE A 10 -25.87 -30.59 -7.25
CA PHE A 10 -24.46 -30.61 -6.85
C PHE A 10 -23.61 -29.62 -7.66
N ILE A 11 -23.87 -29.46 -8.97
CA ILE A 11 -23.19 -28.48 -9.82
C ILE A 11 -23.57 -27.05 -9.41
N VAL A 12 -24.84 -26.79 -9.07
CA VAL A 12 -25.29 -25.48 -8.59
C VAL A 12 -24.67 -25.16 -7.22
N SER A 13 -24.57 -26.12 -6.29
CA SER A 13 -23.92 -25.88 -4.99
C SER A 13 -22.40 -25.70 -5.13
N LEU A 14 -21.76 -26.42 -6.04
CA LEU A 14 -20.34 -26.24 -6.34
C LEU A 14 -20.09 -24.88 -7.00
N LEU A 15 -20.97 -24.42 -7.90
CA LEU A 15 -20.91 -23.08 -8.50
C LEU A 15 -21.15 -21.98 -7.47
N THR A 16 -22.08 -22.15 -6.53
CA THR A 16 -22.27 -21.16 -5.45
C THR A 16 -21.11 -21.16 -4.46
N VAL A 17 -20.55 -22.31 -4.10
CA VAL A 17 -19.32 -22.38 -3.29
C VAL A 17 -18.12 -21.79 -4.04
N ILE A 18 -17.99 -22.01 -5.35
CA ILE A 18 -16.95 -21.37 -6.18
C ILE A 18 -17.18 -19.86 -6.30
N LEU A 19 -18.42 -19.38 -6.36
CA LEU A 19 -18.74 -17.93 -6.35
C LEU A 19 -18.50 -17.29 -4.98
N ILE A 20 -18.79 -18.01 -3.89
CA ILE A 20 -18.50 -17.61 -2.51
C ILE A 20 -16.98 -17.64 -2.24
N CYS A 21 -16.27 -18.63 -2.75
CA CYS A 21 -14.80 -18.73 -2.69
C CYS A 21 -14.08 -17.78 -3.66
N LYS A 22 -14.69 -17.39 -4.79
CA LYS A 22 -14.14 -16.33 -5.68
C LYS A 22 -14.29 -14.93 -5.11
N LYS A 23 -15.19 -14.74 -4.13
CA LYS A 23 -15.23 -13.55 -3.28
C LYS A 23 -14.23 -13.68 -2.12
N TRP A 24 -12.99 -14.05 -2.43
CA TRP A 24 -11.85 -13.62 -1.61
C TRP A 24 -11.72 -12.10 -1.81
N ILE A 25 -12.60 -11.36 -1.14
CA ILE A 25 -12.54 -9.92 -1.06
C ILE A 25 -11.23 -9.66 -0.30
N SER A 26 -10.19 -9.21 -1.00
CA SER A 26 -8.92 -8.86 -0.39
C SER A 26 -9.17 -7.67 0.52
N TYR A 27 -9.23 -7.91 1.82
CA TYR A 27 -9.22 -6.85 2.82
C TYR A 27 -7.77 -6.36 2.95
N LYS A 28 -7.54 -5.03 2.91
CA LYS A 28 -6.31 -4.48 3.51
C LYS A 28 -6.58 -4.51 5.01
N HIS A 29 -5.70 -5.19 5.75
CA HIS A 29 -5.71 -5.21 7.21
C HIS A 29 -4.56 -4.33 7.68
N MET A 30 -4.87 -3.42 8.59
CA MET A 30 -3.93 -2.52 9.24
C MET A 30 -4.22 -2.53 10.74
N GLU A 31 -3.25 -2.10 11.54
CA GLU A 31 -3.36 -2.06 12.98
C GLU A 31 -2.83 -0.74 13.50
N PHE A 32 -3.45 -0.20 14.55
CA PHE A 32 -2.92 0.97 15.26
C PHE A 32 -3.17 0.84 16.76
N PHE A 33 -2.45 1.66 17.53
CA PHE A 33 -2.55 1.67 18.98
C PHE A 33 -2.98 3.04 19.47
N VAL A 34 -3.95 3.06 20.39
CA VAL A 34 -4.33 4.26 21.14
C VAL A 34 -4.32 3.90 22.62
N LYS A 35 -3.52 4.60 23.43
CA LYS A 35 -3.37 4.35 24.88
C LYS A 35 -3.14 2.85 25.20
N ASN A 36 -2.20 2.22 24.48
CA ASN A 36 -1.85 0.79 24.57
C ASN A 36 -2.96 -0.21 24.19
N GLN A 37 -4.07 0.25 23.62
CA GLN A 37 -5.11 -0.62 23.07
C GLN A 37 -4.91 -0.77 21.57
N LYS A 38 -4.81 -2.03 21.12
CA LYS A 38 -4.75 -2.37 19.70
C LYS A 38 -6.14 -2.27 19.07
N TYR A 39 -6.19 -1.69 17.87
CA TYR A 39 -7.33 -1.70 16.97
C TYR A 39 -6.94 -2.37 15.67
N ASP A 40 -7.83 -3.21 15.16
CA ASP A 40 -7.71 -3.80 13.84
C ASP A 40 -8.61 -3.03 12.87
N VAL A 41 -8.05 -2.67 11.71
CA VAL A 41 -8.76 -1.97 10.64
C VAL A 41 -8.85 -2.84 9.41
N TYR A 42 -10.09 -3.12 9.00
CA TYR A 42 -10.41 -3.88 7.80
C TYR A 42 -11.04 -2.97 6.75
N TYR A 43 -10.34 -2.81 5.66
CA TYR A 43 -10.77 -1.97 4.55
C TYR A 43 -11.29 -2.81 3.37
N ARG A 44 -12.41 -2.36 2.80
CA ARG A 44 -12.85 -2.70 1.44
C ARG A 44 -13.46 -1.48 0.76
N ALA A 45 -13.68 -1.57 -0.55
CA ALA A 45 -14.20 -0.45 -1.35
C ALA A 45 -15.48 0.22 -0.83
N THR A 46 -16.32 -0.51 -0.08
CA THR A 46 -17.64 -0.03 0.36
C THR A 46 -17.71 0.33 1.84
N GLN A 47 -16.68 0.04 2.64
CA GLN A 47 -16.66 0.39 4.05
C GLN A 47 -15.27 0.15 4.66
N ILE A 48 -15.03 0.80 5.79
CA ILE A 48 -13.91 0.54 6.69
C ILE A 48 -14.52 0.13 8.03
N HIS A 49 -14.04 -0.98 8.57
CA HIS A 49 -14.37 -1.42 9.93
C HIS A 49 -13.15 -1.23 10.81
N ILE A 50 -13.33 -0.55 11.93
CA ILE A 50 -12.32 -0.41 12.98
C ILE A 50 -12.89 -1.12 14.19
N HIS A 51 -12.17 -2.07 14.77
CA HIS A 51 -12.67 -2.72 15.98
C HIS A 51 -11.58 -3.07 16.96
N ASN A 52 -11.98 -3.17 18.21
CA ASN A 52 -11.20 -3.72 19.30
C ASN A 52 -12.12 -4.55 20.21
N GLN A 53 -11.63 -4.91 21.39
CA GLN A 53 -12.41 -5.66 22.38
C GLN A 53 -13.64 -4.90 22.93
N LYS A 54 -13.69 -3.57 22.79
CA LYS A 54 -14.74 -2.70 23.36
C LYS A 54 -15.84 -2.34 22.37
N GLY A 55 -15.60 -2.48 21.06
CA GLY A 55 -16.62 -2.15 20.07
C GLY A 55 -16.14 -2.20 18.63
N ILE A 56 -17.09 -1.91 17.74
CA ILE A 56 -16.89 -1.85 16.29
C ILE A 56 -17.36 -0.47 15.83
N PHE A 57 -16.47 0.25 15.16
CA PHE A 57 -16.77 1.46 14.40
C PHE A 57 -16.82 1.11 12.91
N ARG A 58 -17.76 1.71 12.19
CA ARG A 58 -17.94 1.49 10.75
C ARG A 58 -18.01 2.83 10.03
N LEU A 59 -17.08 3.05 9.11
CA LEU A 59 -17.10 4.17 8.18
C LEU A 59 -17.62 3.69 6.82
N LEU A 60 -18.54 4.46 6.24
CA LEU A 60 -19.04 4.27 4.89
C LEU A 60 -18.49 5.38 3.98
N PRO A 61 -18.25 5.10 2.70
CA PRO A 61 -17.95 6.17 1.76
C PRO A 61 -19.16 7.10 1.65
N GLU A 62 -18.91 8.33 1.20
CA GLU A 62 -19.99 9.25 0.83
C GLU A 62 -20.90 8.67 -0.25
N GLU A 63 -22.07 9.30 -0.39
CA GLU A 63 -23.05 8.90 -1.39
C GLU A 63 -22.42 8.87 -2.79
N ASN A 64 -22.67 7.78 -3.52
CA ASN A 64 -22.11 7.50 -4.85
C ASN A 64 -20.58 7.35 -4.94
N LYS A 65 -19.86 7.34 -3.80
CA LYS A 65 -18.41 7.11 -3.77
C LYS A 65 -18.07 5.70 -3.32
N VAL A 66 -16.84 5.30 -3.64
CA VAL A 66 -16.17 4.13 -3.09
C VAL A 66 -14.82 4.55 -2.52
N PHE A 67 -14.39 3.82 -1.50
CA PHE A 67 -13.02 3.89 -1.04
C PHE A 67 -12.08 3.25 -2.09
N ILE A 68 -11.01 3.99 -2.40
CA ILE A 68 -9.99 3.64 -3.39
C ILE A 68 -8.81 2.99 -2.69
N ASP A 69 -8.29 3.63 -1.66
CA ASP A 69 -7.26 3.09 -0.78
C ASP A 69 -7.27 3.83 0.57
N VAL A 70 -6.60 3.25 1.56
CA VAL A 70 -6.53 3.80 2.92
C VAL A 70 -5.14 3.58 3.53
N ALA A 71 -4.76 4.47 4.44
CA ALA A 71 -3.57 4.30 5.26
C ALA A 71 -3.83 4.82 6.68
N ILE A 72 -3.01 4.40 7.64
CA ILE A 72 -3.10 4.81 9.03
C ILE A 72 -1.71 5.14 9.54
N GLY A 73 -1.60 6.23 10.28
CA GLY A 73 -0.39 6.66 10.96
C GLY A 73 -0.61 7.97 11.70
N ASP A 74 0.25 8.26 12.68
CA ASP A 74 0.32 9.55 13.37
C ASP A 74 1.06 10.55 12.47
N ILE A 75 0.32 11.25 11.60
CA ILE A 75 0.89 12.09 10.54
C ILE A 75 1.27 13.49 11.02
N ASN A 76 0.86 13.87 12.23
CA ASN A 76 1.13 15.17 12.84
C ASN A 76 1.95 15.06 14.15
N ALA A 77 2.44 13.87 14.49
CA ALA A 77 3.26 13.57 15.66
C ALA A 77 2.62 14.02 16.98
N ASP A 78 1.29 13.91 17.10
CA ASP A 78 0.55 14.25 18.32
C ASP A 78 0.31 13.06 19.26
N GLY A 79 0.71 11.85 18.82
CA GLY A 79 0.57 10.60 19.56
C GLY A 79 -0.73 9.85 19.29
N ASP A 80 -1.70 10.45 18.59
CA ASP A 80 -2.93 9.80 18.15
C ASP A 80 -2.82 9.44 16.66
N ALA A 81 -3.39 8.29 16.28
CA ALA A 81 -3.35 7.86 14.89
C ALA A 81 -4.38 8.63 14.05
N ASN A 82 -4.06 8.86 12.77
CA ASN A 82 -5.00 9.39 11.80
C ASN A 82 -5.33 8.33 10.74
N LEU A 83 -6.59 8.27 10.31
CA LEU A 83 -7.03 7.46 9.18
C LEU A 83 -7.09 8.34 7.93
N LEU A 84 -6.31 7.97 6.92
CA LEU A 84 -6.31 8.63 5.62
C LEU A 84 -7.11 7.79 4.62
N VAL A 85 -8.05 8.43 3.94
CA VAL A 85 -8.97 7.78 3.01
C VAL A 85 -8.90 8.46 1.66
N LEU A 86 -8.52 7.70 0.63
CA LEU A 86 -8.77 8.07 -0.75
C LEU A 86 -10.14 7.55 -1.16
N GLN A 87 -11.00 8.43 -1.67
CA GLN A 87 -12.32 8.06 -2.19
C GLN A 87 -12.63 8.74 -3.52
N GLY A 88 -13.52 8.15 -4.31
CA GLY A 88 -13.98 8.71 -5.58
C GLY A 88 -15.17 7.91 -6.13
N GLU A 89 -15.79 8.40 -7.20
CA GLU A 89 -16.96 7.74 -7.79
C GLU A 89 -16.61 6.37 -8.41
N LYS A 90 -15.41 6.26 -8.99
CA LYS A 90 -15.01 5.07 -9.74
C LYS A 90 -13.52 4.74 -9.63
N ARG A 91 -13.25 3.48 -9.30
CA ARG A 91 -11.90 2.90 -9.35
C ARG A 91 -11.26 2.98 -10.76
N PRO A 92 -9.92 3.09 -10.84
CA PRO A 92 -8.95 2.97 -9.74
C PRO A 92 -8.57 4.30 -9.08
N TYR A 93 -9.15 5.43 -9.51
CA TYR A 93 -8.70 6.74 -9.08
C TYR A 93 -9.61 7.36 -8.05
N GLY A 94 -9.01 7.94 -7.02
CA GLY A 94 -9.66 8.82 -6.07
C GLY A 94 -9.82 10.21 -6.62
N GLU A 95 -10.75 10.93 -6.01
CA GLU A 95 -11.05 12.33 -6.27
C GLU A 95 -10.77 13.18 -5.03
N GLU A 96 -10.82 12.57 -3.85
CA GLU A 96 -10.64 13.24 -2.58
C GLU A 96 -9.71 12.43 -1.67
N LEU A 97 -8.91 13.17 -0.90
CA LEU A 97 -8.26 12.68 0.30
C LEU A 97 -8.98 13.27 1.50
N VAL A 98 -9.42 12.39 2.40
CA VAL A 98 -10.02 12.75 3.69
C VAL A 98 -9.15 12.18 4.80
N VAL A 99 -8.89 12.98 5.82
CA VAL A 99 -8.11 12.62 7.01
C VAL A 99 -9.03 12.68 8.21
N TYR A 100 -9.08 11.60 8.98
CA TYR A 100 -9.83 11.50 10.22
C TYR A 100 -8.89 11.34 11.41
N ASP A 101 -9.16 12.04 12.50
CA ASP A 101 -8.52 11.82 13.79
C ASP A 101 -9.16 10.64 14.50
N LEU A 102 -8.34 9.74 15.04
CA LEU A 102 -8.78 8.54 15.76
C LEU A 102 -8.47 8.69 17.25
N GLN A 103 -9.39 9.30 17.99
CA GLN A 103 -9.20 9.62 19.40
C GLN A 103 -9.99 8.68 20.31
N TRP A 104 -9.47 8.40 21.51
CA TRP A 104 -10.18 7.60 22.51
C TRP A 104 -10.61 8.42 23.73
N ASN A 105 -11.92 8.43 23.99
CA ASN A 105 -12.53 9.00 25.19
C ASN A 105 -13.25 7.93 26.04
N SER A 106 -13.96 8.33 27.09
CA SER A 106 -14.70 7.40 27.97
C SER A 106 -15.76 6.57 27.22
N ASP A 107 -16.25 7.09 26.10
CA ASP A 107 -17.42 6.57 25.38
C ASP A 107 -17.04 5.69 24.19
N GLY A 108 -15.75 5.64 23.84
CA GLY A 108 -15.22 4.79 22.79
C GLY A 108 -14.23 5.49 21.87
N LEU A 109 -14.05 4.90 20.68
CA LEU A 109 -13.28 5.48 19.59
C LEU A 109 -14.13 6.57 18.94
N GLN A 110 -13.61 7.79 18.95
CA GLN A 110 -14.13 8.91 18.18
C GLN A 110 -13.37 9.00 16.87
N VAL A 111 -14.11 9.25 15.79
CA VAL A 111 -13.57 9.40 14.44
C VAL A 111 -14.11 10.70 13.89
N GLU A 112 -13.26 11.72 13.82
CA GLU A 112 -13.64 13.07 13.42
C GLU A 112 -12.89 13.48 12.16
N GLU A 113 -13.57 14.06 11.19
CA GLU A 113 -12.92 14.57 9.98
C GLU A 113 -12.09 15.81 10.34
N ARG A 114 -10.78 15.74 10.09
CA ARG A 114 -9.84 16.84 10.32
C ARG A 114 -9.58 17.65 9.06
N TYR A 115 -9.43 16.96 7.93
CA TYR A 115 -8.99 17.58 6.69
C TYR A 115 -9.58 16.89 5.48
N ARG A 116 -9.83 17.70 4.44
CA ARG A 116 -10.33 17.23 3.16
C ARG A 116 -9.72 18.04 2.03
N ASN A 117 -9.33 17.35 0.96
CA ASN A 117 -8.85 18.01 -0.25
C ASN A 117 -9.28 17.27 -1.51
N HIS A 118 -9.75 18.03 -2.49
CA HIS A 118 -10.10 17.52 -3.82
C HIS A 118 -8.85 17.45 -4.70
N ILE A 119 -8.43 16.22 -5.02
CA ILE A 119 -7.18 15.90 -5.71
C ILE A 119 -7.39 15.08 -6.99
N ALA A 120 -8.61 15.04 -7.53
CA ALA A 120 -8.95 14.31 -8.77
C ALA A 120 -8.02 14.64 -9.96
N ALA A 121 -7.55 15.89 -10.03
CA ALA A 121 -6.66 16.37 -11.09
C ALA A 121 -5.33 15.59 -11.21
N VAL A 122 -4.92 14.86 -10.16
CA VAL A 122 -3.71 14.03 -10.20
C VAL A 122 -3.99 12.54 -10.33
N LYS A 123 -5.25 12.10 -10.27
CA LYS A 123 -5.65 10.69 -10.35
C LYS A 123 -4.90 9.82 -9.31
N PRO A 124 -5.03 10.11 -8.00
CA PRO A 124 -4.45 9.29 -6.95
C PRO A 124 -5.06 7.88 -6.97
N TRP A 125 -4.29 6.84 -6.72
CA TRP A 125 -4.81 5.46 -6.71
C TRP A 125 -4.30 4.60 -5.55
N LYS A 126 -3.29 5.08 -4.81
CA LYS A 126 -2.72 4.41 -3.65
C LYS A 126 -2.23 5.43 -2.63
N ILE A 127 -2.39 5.10 -1.36
CA ILE A 127 -1.88 5.88 -0.22
C ILE A 127 -1.18 4.96 0.77
N GLU A 128 -0.02 5.40 1.26
CA GLU A 128 0.73 4.74 2.33
C GLU A 128 1.32 5.80 3.26
N ILE A 129 1.65 5.39 4.48
CA ILE A 129 2.39 6.20 5.45
C ILE A 129 3.80 5.60 5.60
N CYS A 130 4.82 6.45 5.73
CA CYS A 130 6.21 6.04 5.82
C CYS A 130 7.07 7.08 6.54
N ASP A 131 8.20 6.67 7.12
CA ASP A 131 9.26 7.58 7.58
C ASP A 131 10.49 7.42 6.67
N ILE A 132 10.59 8.20 5.60
CA ILE A 132 11.65 7.96 4.59
C ILE A 132 13.00 8.58 4.95
N ASP A 133 13.05 9.56 5.86
CA ASP A 133 14.30 10.25 6.24
C ASP A 133 14.71 10.07 7.71
N GLY A 134 13.91 9.36 8.50
CA GLY A 134 14.24 8.89 9.84
C GLY A 134 14.15 9.98 10.89
N ASP A 135 13.30 10.99 10.68
CA ASP A 135 13.04 12.04 11.66
C ASP A 135 11.87 11.71 12.59
N ASN A 136 11.20 10.57 12.39
CA ASN A 136 9.97 10.13 13.07
C ASN A 136 8.75 11.03 12.82
N GLU A 137 8.81 11.98 11.88
CA GLU A 137 7.64 12.65 11.34
C GLU A 137 7.15 11.88 10.11
N LEU A 138 5.98 11.25 10.20
CA LEU A 138 5.51 10.39 9.12
C LEU A 138 5.15 11.21 7.85
N GLU A 139 5.69 10.77 6.71
CA GLU A 139 5.26 11.19 5.40
C GLU A 139 4.00 10.45 4.92
N ILE A 140 3.19 11.20 4.17
CA ILE A 140 2.07 10.69 3.38
C ILE A 140 2.54 10.48 1.95
N PHE A 141 2.64 9.22 1.54
CA PHE A 141 2.86 8.84 0.15
C PHE A 141 1.53 8.72 -0.59
N ILE A 142 1.44 9.34 -1.78
CA ILE A 142 0.33 9.18 -2.71
C ILE A 142 0.88 8.79 -4.07
N ALA A 143 0.52 7.60 -4.56
CA ALA A 143 0.78 7.24 -5.95
C ALA A 143 -0.30 7.85 -6.84
N VAL A 144 0.13 8.62 -7.83
CA VAL A 144 -0.76 9.36 -8.73
C VAL A 144 -0.51 8.95 -10.18
N ASN A 145 -1.48 9.14 -11.08
CA ASN A 145 -1.34 8.78 -12.49
C ASN A 145 -1.49 10.02 -13.39
N LYS A 146 -0.37 10.64 -13.76
CA LYS A 146 -0.38 11.89 -14.54
C LYS A 146 0.90 12.13 -15.31
N ALA A 147 0.80 13.01 -16.31
CA ALA A 147 1.94 13.67 -16.91
C ALA A 147 2.52 14.73 -15.95
N THR A 148 3.79 15.06 -16.11
CA THR A 148 4.44 16.19 -15.45
C THR A 148 4.96 17.19 -16.49
N ARG A 149 5.39 18.37 -16.03
CA ARG A 149 5.92 19.43 -16.92
C ARG A 149 7.02 18.93 -17.87
N TYR A 150 7.88 18.05 -17.38
CA TYR A 150 9.03 17.54 -18.14
C TYR A 150 8.79 16.15 -18.77
N TYR A 151 7.70 15.45 -18.38
CA TYR A 151 7.37 14.12 -18.87
C TYR A 151 5.90 14.05 -19.26
N THR A 152 5.63 14.15 -20.55
CA THR A 152 4.27 14.20 -21.10
C THR A 152 3.56 12.85 -21.10
N LYS A 153 4.30 11.74 -20.96
CA LYS A 153 3.71 10.41 -20.83
C LYS A 153 3.00 10.29 -19.47
N ILE A 154 1.73 9.93 -19.52
CA ILE A 154 0.92 9.62 -18.34
C ILE A 154 1.37 8.28 -17.78
N GLU A 155 1.91 8.30 -16.56
CA GLU A 155 2.37 7.12 -15.85
C GLU A 155 2.21 7.36 -14.34
N ASN A 156 2.53 6.33 -13.54
CA ASN A 156 2.53 6.47 -12.10
C ASN A 156 3.67 7.36 -11.62
N ARG A 157 3.36 8.23 -10.65
CA ARG A 157 4.27 9.21 -10.07
C ARG A 157 4.19 9.15 -8.54
N PRO A 158 5.33 9.18 -7.84
CA PRO A 158 5.38 9.15 -6.39
C PRO A 158 5.33 10.57 -5.81
N PHE A 159 4.28 10.89 -5.06
CA PHE A 159 4.16 12.18 -4.35
C PHE A 159 4.25 11.95 -2.84
N PHE A 160 5.05 12.76 -2.16
CA PHE A 160 5.26 12.72 -0.72
C PHE A 160 4.93 14.07 -0.10
N PHE A 161 4.19 14.03 0.99
CA PHE A 161 3.73 15.18 1.74
C PHE A 161 3.96 14.96 3.22
N ASN A 162 4.19 16.04 3.96
CA ASN A 162 4.08 16.06 5.41
C ASN A 162 2.74 16.72 5.74
N PHE A 163 2.20 16.44 6.92
CA PHE A 163 1.00 17.12 7.40
C PHE A 163 1.37 18.09 8.52
N LYS A 164 1.31 19.39 8.25
CA LYS A 164 1.74 20.43 9.21
C LYS A 164 0.72 21.55 9.23
N ASN A 165 0.36 22.03 10.42
CA ASN A 165 -0.63 23.10 10.61
C ASN A 165 -1.94 22.83 9.84
N ASP A 166 -2.44 21.59 9.95
CA ASP A 166 -3.68 21.13 9.34
C ASP A 166 -3.74 21.20 7.80
N ILE A 167 -2.58 21.24 7.14
CA ILE A 167 -2.46 21.23 5.68
C ILE A 167 -1.42 20.22 5.19
N LEU A 168 -1.61 19.74 3.96
CA LEU A 168 -0.58 18.99 3.24
C LEU A 168 0.53 19.92 2.75
N VAL A 169 1.74 19.69 3.25
CA VAL A 169 2.94 20.38 2.81
C VAL A 169 3.73 19.44 1.91
N LYS A 170 4.04 19.89 0.69
CA LYS A 170 4.81 19.08 -0.26
C LYS A 170 6.23 18.86 0.25
N LYS A 171 6.64 17.58 0.39
CA LYS A 171 8.04 17.20 0.58
C LYS A 171 8.71 16.93 -0.76
N TRP A 172 8.10 16.08 -1.58
CA TRP A 172 8.65 15.73 -2.89
C TRP A 172 7.56 15.29 -3.87
N THR A 173 7.49 15.95 -5.03
CA THR A 173 6.65 15.48 -6.16
C THR A 173 7.53 15.24 -7.36
N GLY A 174 8.29 14.16 -7.29
CA GLY A 174 9.20 13.74 -8.33
C GLY A 174 8.48 13.45 -9.65
N SER A 175 9.23 13.55 -10.75
CA SER A 175 8.69 13.23 -12.08
C SER A 175 8.74 11.76 -12.43
N LYS A 176 9.67 10.97 -11.87
CA LYS A 176 9.77 9.52 -12.03
C LYS A 176 10.84 8.95 -11.11
N VAL A 177 10.75 7.66 -10.83
CA VAL A 177 11.91 6.84 -10.43
C VAL A 177 12.63 6.36 -11.70
N ARG A 178 13.49 5.34 -11.62
CA ARG A 178 14.26 4.84 -12.77
C ARG A 178 13.37 4.41 -13.93
N ALA A 179 12.30 3.65 -13.63
CA ALA A 179 11.39 3.08 -14.61
C ALA A 179 9.91 3.27 -14.17
N PRO A 180 8.92 3.08 -15.07
CA PRO A 180 7.52 3.05 -14.67
C PRO A 180 7.30 1.99 -13.58
N PHE A 181 6.60 2.37 -12.50
CA PHE A 181 6.25 1.45 -11.43
C PHE A 181 4.75 1.18 -11.41
N ILE A 182 4.36 -0.02 -10.97
CA ILE A 182 2.95 -0.46 -10.88
C ILE A 182 2.45 -0.58 -9.45
N ASP A 183 3.36 -0.68 -8.47
CA ASP A 183 3.03 -0.71 -7.05
C ASP A 183 4.17 -0.17 -6.19
N ALA A 184 3.87 0.20 -4.95
CA ALA A 184 4.75 0.88 -4.02
C ALA A 184 4.52 0.41 -2.57
N TYR A 185 5.59 0.22 -1.81
CA TYR A 185 5.58 -0.20 -0.42
C TYR A 185 6.72 0.48 0.34
N PHE A 186 6.57 0.60 1.65
CA PHE A 186 7.54 1.24 2.53
C PHE A 186 7.87 0.32 3.69
N ILE A 187 9.17 0.21 4.00
CA ILE A 187 9.68 -0.69 5.01
C ILE A 187 11.13 -0.38 5.36
N ASP A 188 11.46 -0.30 6.64
CA ASP A 188 12.84 -0.33 7.13
C ASP A 188 13.40 -1.76 7.05
N LEU A 189 13.89 -2.15 5.86
CA LEU A 189 14.36 -3.49 5.56
C LEU A 189 15.77 -3.73 6.13
N ASN A 190 16.58 -2.68 6.25
CA ASN A 190 17.95 -2.78 6.76
C ASN A 190 18.09 -2.36 8.24
N LYS A 191 16.98 -2.01 8.91
CA LYS A 191 16.88 -1.67 10.34
C LYS A 191 17.68 -0.42 10.70
N ASN A 192 17.72 0.58 9.81
CA ASN A 192 18.44 1.84 10.05
C ASN A 192 17.56 2.97 10.62
N GLY A 193 16.28 2.69 10.86
CA GLY A 193 15.29 3.67 11.32
C GLY A 193 14.66 4.50 10.21
N ARG A 194 14.85 4.13 8.93
CA ARG A 194 14.23 4.78 7.77
C ARG A 194 13.56 3.73 6.90
N ASP A 195 12.36 4.04 6.46
CA ASP A 195 11.68 3.24 5.47
C ASP A 195 12.34 3.38 4.11
N GLU A 196 12.68 2.24 3.52
CA GLU A 196 13.00 2.18 2.11
C GLU A 196 11.74 2.26 1.25
N PHE A 197 11.84 3.01 0.15
CA PHE A 197 10.81 3.07 -0.89
C PHE A 197 10.99 1.89 -1.85
N VAL A 198 10.13 0.89 -1.70
CA VAL A 198 10.14 -0.34 -2.49
C VAL A 198 9.07 -0.27 -3.58
N VAL A 199 9.45 -0.48 -4.82
CA VAL A 199 8.54 -0.41 -5.98
C VAL A 199 8.64 -1.66 -6.84
N ILE A 200 7.53 -1.99 -7.51
CA ILE A 200 7.54 -2.93 -8.63
C ILE A 200 7.70 -2.12 -9.91
N GLU A 201 8.85 -2.22 -10.56
CA GLU A 201 9.18 -1.53 -11.80
C GLU A 201 9.06 -2.45 -13.02
N GLU A 202 8.67 -1.87 -14.17
CA GLU A 202 8.83 -2.53 -15.47
C GLU A 202 10.32 -2.65 -15.82
N ALA A 203 10.77 -3.85 -16.16
CA ALA A 203 12.15 -4.10 -16.57
C ALA A 203 12.36 -3.72 -18.05
N GLN A 204 13.59 -3.31 -18.41
CA GLN A 204 13.91 -2.86 -19.77
C GLN A 204 13.68 -3.94 -20.85
N GLU A 205 13.96 -5.20 -20.53
CA GLU A 205 13.80 -6.35 -21.45
C GLU A 205 12.40 -6.98 -21.37
N GLY A 206 11.47 -6.35 -20.66
CA GLY A 206 10.17 -6.91 -20.32
C GLY A 206 10.16 -7.65 -18.97
N GLY A 207 8.97 -7.83 -18.43
CA GLY A 207 8.77 -8.32 -17.06
C GLY A 207 8.90 -7.22 -16.02
N PHE A 208 9.14 -7.63 -14.77
CA PHE A 208 9.09 -6.76 -13.59
C PHE A 208 10.22 -7.07 -12.62
N VAL A 209 10.72 -6.03 -11.95
CA VAL A 209 11.69 -6.12 -10.86
C VAL A 209 11.11 -5.49 -9.59
N VAL A 210 11.54 -5.98 -8.44
CA VAL A 210 11.41 -5.23 -7.18
C VAL A 210 12.64 -4.35 -7.05
N ALA A 211 12.45 -3.03 -6.98
CA ALA A 211 13.52 -2.07 -6.78
C ALA A 211 13.34 -1.35 -5.44
N LEU A 212 14.45 -1.12 -4.76
CA LEU A 212 14.50 -0.54 -3.42
C LEU A 212 15.34 0.73 -3.47
N TYR A 213 14.72 1.82 -3.02
CA TYR A 213 15.29 3.16 -2.99
C TYR A 213 15.37 3.66 -1.55
N TYR A 214 16.38 4.47 -1.26
CA TYR A 214 16.44 5.24 -0.02
C TYR A 214 16.40 6.74 -0.31
N TRP A 215 15.91 7.51 0.65
CA TRP A 215 15.92 8.96 0.57
C TRP A 215 17.32 9.54 0.77
N PHE A 216 17.70 10.48 -0.08
CA PHE A 216 18.96 11.19 -0.01
C PHE A 216 18.75 12.70 -0.22
N GLY A 217 18.36 13.38 0.85
CA GLY A 217 18.23 14.84 0.92
C GLY A 217 17.04 15.41 0.15
N PHE A 218 17.05 15.31 -1.18
CA PHE A 218 16.05 15.91 -2.08
C PHE A 218 15.46 14.93 -3.10
N GLY A 219 15.71 13.62 -2.93
CA GLY A 219 15.21 12.61 -3.83
C GLY A 219 15.63 11.20 -3.43
N PHE A 220 15.45 10.26 -4.35
CA PHE A 220 15.67 8.84 -4.11
C PHE A 220 16.85 8.31 -4.89
N VAL A 221 17.63 7.44 -4.26
CA VAL A 221 18.76 6.73 -4.89
C VAL A 221 18.45 5.24 -4.89
N LEU A 222 18.59 4.61 -6.07
CA LEU A 222 18.44 3.17 -6.21
C LEU A 222 19.55 2.47 -5.42
N GLN A 223 19.16 1.65 -4.45
CA GLN A 223 20.09 0.91 -3.61
C GLN A 223 20.16 -0.56 -4.03
N ALA A 224 19.02 -1.22 -4.18
CA ALA A 224 18.97 -2.64 -4.51
C ALA A 224 17.85 -3.00 -5.49
N GLU A 225 18.01 -4.11 -6.21
CA GLU A 225 16.97 -4.66 -7.07
C GLU A 225 16.97 -6.19 -7.13
N SER A 226 15.81 -6.78 -7.40
CA SER A 226 15.69 -8.22 -7.67
C SER A 226 16.10 -8.56 -9.10
N PRO A 227 16.30 -9.86 -9.40
CA PRO A 227 16.19 -10.35 -10.78
C PRO A 227 14.85 -9.99 -11.41
N SER A 228 14.78 -10.01 -12.74
CA SER A 228 13.51 -9.83 -13.47
C SER A 228 12.62 -11.06 -13.35
N TYR A 229 11.32 -10.83 -13.28
CA TYR A 229 10.25 -11.83 -13.24
C TYR A 229 9.21 -11.54 -14.33
N ASP A 230 8.54 -12.57 -14.87
CA ASP A 230 7.52 -12.34 -15.90
C ASP A 230 6.34 -11.52 -15.35
N LYS A 231 5.91 -11.81 -14.12
CA LYS A 231 4.93 -11.01 -13.36
C LYS A 231 5.21 -11.03 -11.86
N ILE A 232 4.79 -9.97 -11.19
CA ILE A 232 4.69 -9.89 -9.73
C ILE A 232 3.23 -9.66 -9.35
N HIS A 233 2.65 -10.62 -8.63
CA HIS A 233 1.23 -10.64 -8.23
C HIS A 233 0.99 -10.06 -6.84
N LEU A 234 2.01 -10.03 -5.99
CA LEU A 234 1.95 -9.54 -4.62
C LEU A 234 3.35 -9.13 -4.19
N LEU A 235 3.43 -8.01 -3.50
CA LEU A 235 4.57 -7.58 -2.70
C LEU A 235 4.02 -7.16 -1.33
N ARG A 236 4.70 -7.53 -0.24
CA ARG A 236 4.40 -7.05 1.11
C ARG A 236 5.58 -7.28 2.04
N SER A 237 5.61 -6.53 3.14
CA SER A 237 6.48 -6.84 4.26
C SER A 237 6.03 -8.12 4.97
N ARG A 238 6.99 -8.85 5.52
CA ARG A 238 6.73 -9.92 6.47
C ARG A 238 7.82 -9.98 7.51
N GLN A 239 7.44 -9.89 8.78
CA GLN A 239 8.33 -10.12 9.90
C GLN A 239 8.32 -11.61 10.28
N ILE A 240 9.51 -12.18 10.45
CA ILE A 240 9.73 -13.55 10.95
C ILE A 240 10.80 -13.48 12.03
N GLY A 241 10.38 -13.53 13.30
CA GLY A 241 11.27 -13.25 14.42
C GLY A 241 11.66 -11.78 14.44
N GLU A 242 12.96 -11.50 14.59
CA GLU A 242 13.48 -10.14 14.51
C GLU A 242 13.70 -9.66 13.08
N ASP A 243 13.66 -10.56 12.09
CA ASP A 243 14.00 -10.23 10.72
C ASP A 243 12.78 -9.85 9.90
N ILE A 244 13.00 -8.91 8.98
CA ILE A 244 12.00 -8.35 8.10
C ILE A 244 12.37 -8.75 6.66
N PHE A 245 11.39 -9.25 5.92
CA PHE A 245 11.56 -9.70 4.54
C PHE A 245 10.50 -9.09 3.64
N LEU A 246 10.81 -9.03 2.34
CA LEU A 246 9.81 -8.80 1.31
C LEU A 246 9.23 -10.14 0.87
N GLU A 247 7.97 -10.43 1.20
CA GLU A 247 7.25 -11.57 0.64
C GLU A 247 6.73 -11.21 -0.75
N VAL A 248 7.16 -11.96 -1.76
CA VAL A 248 6.80 -11.70 -3.16
C VAL A 248 6.13 -12.94 -3.77
N ARG A 249 4.99 -12.76 -4.44
CA ARG A 249 4.38 -13.79 -5.27
C ARG A 249 4.70 -13.49 -6.72
N ILE A 250 5.57 -14.30 -7.31
CA ILE A 250 6.06 -14.12 -8.68
C ILE A 250 5.49 -15.18 -9.62
N GLU A 251 5.49 -14.87 -10.91
CA GLU A 251 5.28 -15.81 -12.01
C GLU A 251 6.51 -15.80 -12.91
N ASN A 252 7.08 -16.98 -13.15
CA ASN A 252 8.16 -17.20 -14.12
C ASN A 252 7.86 -18.47 -14.92
N ASN A 253 8.00 -18.42 -16.24
CA ASN A 253 7.74 -19.55 -17.14
C ASN A 253 6.37 -20.20 -16.86
N ASN A 254 5.33 -19.39 -16.68
CA ASN A 254 3.96 -19.80 -16.32
C ASN A 254 3.83 -20.56 -14.98
N ARG A 255 4.81 -20.45 -14.07
CA ARG A 255 4.75 -21.03 -12.73
C ARG A 255 4.73 -19.94 -11.67
N THR A 256 3.68 -19.95 -10.85
CA THR A 256 3.58 -19.06 -9.71
C THR A 256 4.27 -19.66 -8.49
N ARG A 257 5.09 -18.87 -7.80
CA ARG A 257 5.69 -19.26 -6.52
C ARG A 257 5.80 -18.06 -5.58
N ARG A 258 5.88 -18.37 -4.28
CA ARG A 258 6.18 -17.39 -3.25
C ARG A 258 7.67 -17.44 -2.93
N ILE A 259 8.30 -16.28 -2.88
CA ILE A 259 9.70 -16.08 -2.49
C ILE A 259 9.80 -15.02 -1.39
N PHE A 260 10.93 -15.00 -0.70
CA PHE A 260 11.28 -13.96 0.26
C PHE A 260 12.54 -13.27 -0.23
N LEU A 261 12.50 -11.95 -0.42
CA LEU A 261 13.66 -11.18 -0.82
C LEU A 261 14.30 -10.48 0.39
N GLU A 262 15.64 -10.48 0.41
CA GLU A 262 16.47 -9.81 1.41
C GLU A 262 17.64 -9.06 0.74
N PRO A 263 18.16 -7.97 1.36
CA PRO A 263 19.34 -7.28 0.86
C PRO A 263 20.57 -8.21 0.84
N SER A 264 21.44 -8.02 -0.16
CA SER A 264 22.69 -8.76 -0.29
C SER A 264 23.87 -7.82 -0.52
N SER A 265 25.07 -8.24 -0.12
CA SER A 265 26.34 -7.60 -0.54
C SER A 265 26.66 -7.80 -2.03
N GLU A 266 25.95 -8.75 -2.64
CA GLU A 266 25.73 -8.95 -4.08
C GLU A 266 25.56 -7.68 -4.89
N LYS A 267 26.30 -7.46 -5.99
CA LYS A 267 26.03 -6.35 -6.91
C LYS A 267 25.79 -6.81 -8.34
N THR A 268 24.93 -6.09 -9.06
CA THR A 268 24.83 -6.17 -10.52
C THR A 268 26.11 -5.64 -11.17
N LYS A 269 26.26 -5.87 -12.48
CA LYS A 269 27.38 -5.32 -13.26
C LYS A 269 27.47 -3.79 -13.20
N ASN A 270 26.35 -3.12 -12.93
CA ASN A 270 26.26 -1.67 -12.83
C ASN A 270 26.42 -1.16 -11.38
N GLY A 271 26.80 -2.02 -10.43
CA GLY A 271 27.09 -1.63 -9.06
C GLY A 271 25.87 -1.48 -8.13
N VAL A 272 24.66 -1.81 -8.60
CA VAL A 272 23.42 -1.83 -7.79
C VAL A 272 23.40 -3.09 -6.94
N TYR A 273 23.02 -3.02 -5.66
CA TYR A 273 22.94 -4.21 -4.81
C TYR A 273 21.82 -5.15 -5.26
N LEU A 274 21.92 -6.44 -4.93
CA LEU A 274 20.89 -7.42 -5.25
C LEU A 274 19.95 -7.65 -4.06
N LEU A 275 18.64 -7.68 -4.36
CA LEU A 275 17.63 -8.31 -3.52
C LEU A 275 17.58 -9.81 -3.88
N ARG A 276 17.96 -10.67 -2.95
CA ARG A 276 18.10 -12.12 -3.21
C ARG A 276 16.99 -12.92 -2.58
N GLU A 277 16.61 -13.99 -3.28
CA GLU A 277 15.75 -15.02 -2.70
C GLU A 277 16.48 -15.69 -1.53
N ARG A 278 15.90 -15.58 -0.33
CA ARG A 278 16.38 -16.26 0.86
C ARG A 278 16.46 -17.76 0.60
N ARG A 279 17.63 -18.35 0.81
CA ARG A 279 17.81 -19.80 0.75
C ARG A 279 17.23 -20.42 2.02
N LYS A 280 16.42 -21.46 1.86
CA LYS A 280 15.90 -22.27 2.98
C LYS A 280 17.02 -22.98 3.72
#